data_AF-A0A7T7MB16-F1
#
_entry.id   AF-A0A7T7MB16-F1
#
_cell.length_a   1.000
_cell.length_b   1.000
_cell.length_c   1.000
_cell.angle_alpha   90.00
_cell.angle_beta   90.00
_cell.angle_gamma   90.00
#
_symmetry.space_group_name_H-M   'P 1'
#
loop_
_entity.id
_entity.type
_entity.pdbx_description
1 polymer ?
#
loop_
_entity_poly.entity_id
_entity_poly.type
_entity_poly.pdbx_seq_one_letter_code
_entity_poly.pdbx_strand_id
1 'polypeptide(L)'
;MPLSSLLPRRRGPRRRQARVPAEVLALVEAGQKVLAAVPVSPDRTRWALALTGSLALVEGERLQAWDWHQVDRAKWEGTERAFTLRWLDPEQAELVLVVPEVLELSGEQVDVDPNPFARVLRERVESVVVHRVSGELPGVGVVSVSVRRGRDGELLTAVSGVRAESLSEADRKVLEELERRVRDGVGLPTE
;
A
#
# COMPACT_ATOMS: atom_id res chain seq x y z
N MET A 1 18.77 -36.27 41.41
CA MET A 1 18.03 -36.15 40.14
C MET A 1 16.80 -35.27 40.40
N PRO A 2 16.77 -34.01 39.95
CA PRO A 2 15.77 -33.03 40.37
C PRO A 2 14.48 -33.10 39.51
N LEU A 3 13.36 -32.78 40.16
CA LEU A 3 12.03 -32.60 39.56
C LEU A 3 12.00 -31.28 38.78
N SER A 4 11.80 -31.33 37.46
CA SER A 4 11.58 -30.13 36.64
C SER A 4 10.13 -29.67 36.77
N SER A 5 9.95 -28.59 37.52
CA SER A 5 8.73 -27.81 37.63
C SER A 5 8.34 -27.19 36.29
N LEU A 6 7.23 -27.64 35.70
CA LEU A 6 6.56 -26.98 34.58
C LEU A 6 5.81 -25.76 35.12
N LEU A 7 6.44 -24.58 35.04
CA LEU A 7 5.75 -23.31 35.27
C LEU A 7 4.76 -23.04 34.12
N PRO A 8 3.50 -22.67 34.40
CA PRO A 8 2.56 -22.29 33.36
C PRO A 8 3.02 -21.01 32.67
N ARG A 9 3.10 -21.04 31.33
CA ARG A 9 3.30 -19.85 30.50
C ARG A 9 2.18 -18.85 30.81
N ARG A 10 2.52 -17.74 31.48
CA ARG A 10 1.64 -16.57 31.65
C ARG A 10 1.20 -16.11 30.26
N ARG A 11 -0.07 -16.34 29.91
CA ARG A 11 -0.72 -15.65 28.79
C ARG A 11 -0.74 -14.16 29.17
N GLY A 12 0.06 -13.36 28.46
CA GLY A 12 0.05 -11.91 28.62
C GLY A 12 -1.34 -11.32 28.39
N PRO A 13 -1.62 -10.11 28.90
CA PRO A 13 -2.92 -9.46 28.74
C PRO A 13 -3.27 -9.35 27.25
N ARG A 14 -4.55 -9.64 26.91
CA ARG A 14 -5.08 -9.42 25.55
C ARG A 14 -4.90 -7.94 25.21
N ARG A 15 -3.96 -7.64 24.31
CA ARG A 15 -3.80 -6.29 23.74
C ARG A 15 -5.14 -5.83 23.17
N ARG A 16 -5.74 -4.80 23.76
CA ARG A 16 -6.89 -4.11 23.16
C ARG A 16 -6.37 -3.45 21.88
N GLN A 17 -7.05 -3.65 20.77
CA GLN A 17 -6.69 -3.01 19.50
C GLN A 17 -7.61 -1.82 19.30
N ALA A 18 -7.06 -0.69 18.84
CA ALA A 18 -7.86 0.46 18.47
C ALA A 18 -8.87 0.07 17.38
N ARG A 19 -10.15 0.30 17.63
CA ARG A 19 -11.22 0.07 16.66
C ARG A 19 -11.43 1.31 15.81
N VAL A 20 -11.74 1.10 14.54
CA VAL A 20 -12.11 2.19 13.63
C VAL A 20 -13.40 2.85 14.15
N PRO A 21 -13.43 4.19 14.30
CA PRO A 21 -14.63 4.90 14.70
C PRO A 21 -15.78 4.74 13.70
N ALA A 22 -17.02 4.80 14.17
CA ALA A 22 -18.21 4.58 13.32
C ALA A 22 -18.39 5.68 12.27
N GLU A 23 -18.03 6.91 12.64
CA GLU A 23 -17.99 8.09 11.78
C GLU A 23 -17.02 7.91 10.60
N VAL A 24 -15.87 7.26 10.83
CA VAL A 24 -14.91 6.94 9.76
C VAL A 24 -15.48 5.86 8.83
N LEU A 25 -16.15 4.85 9.39
CA LEU A 25 -16.79 3.80 8.60
C LEU A 25 -17.96 4.32 7.76
N ALA A 26 -18.67 5.34 8.23
CA ALA A 26 -19.81 5.94 7.54
C ALA A 26 -19.42 6.68 6.24
N LEU A 27 -18.16 7.10 6.10
CA LEU A 27 -17.64 7.76 4.90
C LEU A 27 -17.29 6.78 3.78
N VAL A 28 -17.19 5.48 4.07
CA VAL A 28 -16.78 4.46 3.11
C VAL A 28 -17.89 4.24 2.07
N GLU A 29 -17.54 4.33 0.79
CA GLU A 29 -18.48 4.11 -0.32
C GLU A 29 -19.21 2.77 -0.23
N ALA A 30 -20.49 2.76 -0.62
CA ALA A 30 -21.27 1.55 -0.71
C ALA A 30 -20.59 0.52 -1.65
N GLY A 31 -20.40 -0.70 -1.16
CA GLY A 31 -19.72 -1.77 -1.89
C GLY A 31 -18.24 -1.95 -1.54
N GLN A 32 -17.60 -0.96 -0.91
CA GLN A 32 -16.26 -1.13 -0.34
C GLN A 32 -16.33 -1.82 1.02
N LYS A 33 -15.35 -2.69 1.32
CA LYS A 33 -15.15 -3.25 2.66
C LYS A 33 -13.81 -2.81 3.23
N VAL A 34 -13.79 -2.43 4.50
CA VAL A 34 -12.55 -2.16 5.24
C VAL A 34 -11.89 -3.50 5.58
N LEU A 35 -10.72 -3.75 5.02
CA LEU A 35 -9.94 -4.97 5.23
C LEU A 35 -8.95 -4.82 6.39
N ALA A 36 -8.37 -3.62 6.50
CA ALA A 36 -7.55 -3.20 7.61
C ALA A 36 -7.60 -1.69 7.74
N ALA A 37 -7.27 -1.20 8.93
CA ALA A 37 -7.20 0.22 9.22
C ALA A 37 -6.12 0.48 10.26
N VAL A 38 -5.54 1.67 10.21
CA VAL A 38 -4.56 2.12 11.20
C VAL A 38 -4.75 3.62 11.46
N PRO A 39 -4.72 4.08 12.72
CA PRO A 39 -4.68 5.51 13.01
C PRO A 39 -3.36 6.10 12.49
N VAL A 40 -3.42 7.31 11.95
CA VAL A 40 -2.23 8.05 11.48
C VAL A 40 -2.12 9.42 12.13
N SER A 41 -2.87 9.61 13.23
CA SER A 41 -2.76 10.75 14.13
C SER A 41 -3.02 10.31 15.59
N PRO A 42 -2.33 10.89 16.59
CA PRO A 42 -2.53 10.54 18.00
C PRO A 42 -3.93 10.89 18.54
N ASP A 43 -4.56 11.92 17.99
CA ASP A 43 -5.88 12.44 18.36
C ASP A 43 -7.05 11.68 17.70
N ARG A 44 -6.75 10.63 16.90
CA ARG A 44 -7.72 9.77 16.20
C ARG A 44 -8.54 10.48 15.12
N THR A 45 -8.18 11.70 14.74
CA THR A 45 -8.86 12.46 13.68
C THR A 45 -8.51 11.95 12.29
N ARG A 46 -7.40 11.20 12.15
CA ARG A 46 -6.92 10.68 10.87
C ARG A 46 -6.72 9.18 10.87
N TRP A 47 -7.26 8.53 9.84
CA TRP A 47 -7.23 7.08 9.67
C TRP A 47 -6.86 6.70 8.25
N ALA A 48 -5.90 5.79 8.10
CA ALA A 48 -5.64 5.12 6.85
C ALA A 48 -6.43 3.82 6.80
N LEU A 49 -7.15 3.60 5.69
CA LEU A 49 -8.01 2.45 5.46
C LEU A 49 -7.52 1.70 4.22
N ALA A 50 -7.31 0.40 4.35
CA ALA A 50 -7.13 -0.49 3.21
C ALA A 50 -8.51 -1.07 2.87
N LEU A 51 -9.11 -0.56 1.81
CA LEU A 51 -10.41 -1.01 1.32
C LEU A 51 -10.23 -2.13 0.28
N THR A 52 -11.34 -2.74 -0.12
CA THR A 52 -11.33 -3.79 -1.15
C THR A 52 -10.79 -3.32 -2.50
N GLY A 53 -11.12 -2.10 -2.94
CA GLY A 53 -10.72 -1.54 -4.24
C GLY A 53 -9.72 -0.39 -4.17
N SER A 54 -9.56 0.23 -3.01
CA SER A 54 -8.72 1.43 -2.87
C SER A 54 -8.01 1.51 -1.51
N LEU A 55 -6.92 2.28 -1.48
CA LEU A 55 -6.40 2.88 -0.27
C LEU A 55 -7.19 4.16 0.01
N ALA A 56 -7.56 4.41 1.26
CA ALA A 56 -8.17 5.67 1.65
C ALA A 56 -7.49 6.31 2.86
N LEU A 57 -7.48 7.64 2.90
CA LEU A 57 -7.13 8.45 4.05
C LEU A 57 -8.37 9.26 4.44
N VAL A 58 -8.76 9.13 5.70
CA VAL A 58 -9.84 9.89 6.31
C VAL A 58 -9.26 10.94 7.23
N GLU A 59 -9.74 12.18 7.12
CA GLU A 59 -9.39 13.31 7.98
C GLU A 59 -10.64 14.14 8.26
N GLY A 60 -11.15 14.05 9.49
CA GLY A 60 -12.47 14.59 9.82
C GLY A 60 -13.57 13.97 8.95
N GLU A 61 -14.31 14.80 8.22
CA GLU A 61 -15.37 14.35 7.31
C GLU A 61 -14.88 14.12 5.87
N ARG A 62 -13.60 14.34 5.59
CA ARG A 62 -13.03 14.18 4.25
C ARG A 62 -12.45 12.78 4.10
N LEU A 63 -12.85 12.11 3.02
CA LEU A 63 -12.23 10.87 2.55
C LEU A 63 -11.52 11.14 1.22
N GLN A 64 -10.24 10.82 1.16
CA GLN A 64 -9.46 10.77 -0.07
C GLN A 64 -9.10 9.31 -0.37
N ALA A 65 -9.37 8.85 -1.59
CA ALA A 65 -9.09 7.48 -2.00
C ALA A 65 -8.23 7.43 -3.26
N TRP A 66 -7.45 6.36 -3.37
CA TRP A 66 -6.63 6.03 -4.53
C TRP A 66 -6.82 4.56 -4.85
N ASP A 67 -7.07 4.25 -6.12
CA ASP A 67 -7.20 2.87 -6.55
C ASP A 67 -5.87 2.14 -6.40
N TRP A 68 -5.93 0.85 -6.05
CA TRP A 68 -4.72 0.05 -5.81
C TRP A 68 -3.77 0.01 -7.01
N HIS A 69 -4.30 0.08 -8.23
CA HIS A 69 -3.50 0.06 -9.45
C HIS A 69 -2.62 1.31 -9.60
N GLN A 70 -2.93 2.43 -8.94
CA GLN A 70 -2.18 3.69 -8.99
C GLN A 70 -0.92 3.68 -8.09
N VAL A 71 -0.86 2.79 -7.10
CA VAL A 71 0.27 2.68 -6.16
C VAL A 71 1.44 1.94 -6.81
N ASP A 72 2.56 2.63 -7.04
CA ASP A 72 3.79 1.99 -7.53
C ASP A 72 4.42 1.12 -6.45
N ARG A 73 4.67 1.70 -5.28
CA ARG A 73 5.32 1.02 -4.15
C ARG A 73 4.73 1.49 -2.83
N ALA A 74 4.70 0.57 -1.86
CA ALA A 74 4.38 0.88 -0.49
C ALA A 74 5.41 0.23 0.44
N LYS A 75 5.92 1.00 1.40
CA LYS A 75 6.91 0.54 2.39
C LYS A 75 6.45 0.89 3.79
N TRP A 76 6.76 0.03 4.75
CA TRP A 76 6.67 0.31 6.17
C TRP A 76 8.08 0.47 6.74
N GLU A 77 8.32 1.58 7.44
CA GLU A 77 9.56 1.85 8.16
C GLU A 77 9.31 1.79 9.67
N GLY A 78 9.84 0.75 10.30
CA GLY A 78 9.56 0.45 11.72
C GLY A 78 10.11 1.49 12.70
N THR A 79 11.24 2.12 12.37
CA THR A 79 11.89 3.13 13.24
C THR A 79 11.12 4.45 13.25
N GLU A 80 10.76 4.97 12.08
CA GLU A 80 9.95 6.19 11.95
C GLU A 80 8.45 5.93 12.19
N ARG A 81 8.08 4.65 12.30
CA ARG A 81 6.70 4.18 12.34
C ARG A 81 5.86 4.77 11.21
N ALA A 82 6.42 4.80 10.00
CA ALA A 82 5.78 5.44 8.85
C ALA A 82 5.51 4.45 7.71
N PHE A 83 4.34 4.57 7.07
CA PHE A 83 4.13 4.04 5.74
C PHE A 83 4.49 5.10 4.70
N THR A 84 5.30 4.75 3.71
CA THR A 84 5.61 5.60 2.57
C THR A 84 5.07 4.95 1.31
N LEU A 85 4.21 5.68 0.60
CA LEU A 85 3.62 5.25 -0.66
C LEU A 85 4.09 6.13 -1.81
N ARG A 86 4.51 5.47 -2.88
CA ARG A 86 4.89 6.08 -4.15
C ARG A 86 3.86 5.72 -5.20
N TRP A 87 3.62 6.65 -6.11
CA TRP A 87 2.61 6.54 -7.15
C TRP A 87 3.26 6.23 -8.49
N LEU A 88 2.46 5.66 -9.40
CA LEU A 88 2.86 5.50 -10.80
C LEU A 88 2.92 6.85 -11.52
N ASP A 89 2.04 7.78 -11.15
CA ASP A 89 2.14 9.17 -11.56
C ASP A 89 3.36 9.82 -10.87
N PRO A 90 4.40 10.19 -11.62
CA PRO A 90 5.62 10.73 -11.04
C PRO A 90 5.48 12.21 -10.64
N GLU A 91 4.38 12.89 -10.96
CA GLU A 91 4.06 14.24 -10.48
C GLU A 91 3.36 14.20 -9.12
N GLN A 92 2.74 13.07 -8.78
CA GLN A 92 2.06 12.91 -7.51
C GLN A 92 3.08 12.76 -6.36
N ALA A 93 2.97 13.65 -5.37
CA ALA A 93 3.81 13.62 -4.18
C ALA A 93 3.62 12.32 -3.39
N GLU A 94 4.72 11.81 -2.81
CA GLU A 94 4.67 10.64 -1.94
C GLU A 94 3.72 10.86 -0.76
N LEU A 95 2.98 9.81 -0.39
CA LEU A 95 2.12 9.84 0.79
C LEU A 95 2.85 9.18 1.96
N VAL A 96 3.10 9.97 3.01
CA VAL A 96 3.71 9.51 4.26
C VAL A 96 2.67 9.47 5.36
N LEU A 97 2.52 8.32 6.00
CA LEU A 97 1.53 8.05 7.05
C LEU A 97 2.23 7.60 8.32
N VAL A 98 2.33 8.49 9.31
CA VAL A 98 2.97 8.20 10.59
C VAL A 98 1.97 7.55 11.54
N VAL A 99 2.31 6.37 12.06
CA VAL A 99 1.46 5.59 12.97
C VAL A 99 1.90 5.86 14.41
N PRO A 100 1.02 6.42 15.26
CA PRO A 100 1.34 6.62 16.66
C PRO A 100 1.67 5.29 17.35
N GLU A 101 2.48 5.33 18.41
CA GLU A 101 2.76 4.13 19.20
C GLU A 101 1.56 3.73 20.05
N VAL A 102 0.91 4.74 20.64
CA VAL A 102 -0.18 4.61 21.60
C VAL A 102 -1.30 5.58 21.22
N LEU A 103 -2.54 5.17 21.44
CA LEU A 103 -3.71 6.05 21.43
C LEU A 103 -4.29 6.20 22.83
N GLU A 104 -4.79 7.40 23.13
CA GLU A 104 -5.62 7.65 24.31
C GLU A 104 -7.09 7.33 23.99
N LEU A 105 -7.64 6.31 24.63
CA LEU A 105 -9.02 5.85 24.47
C LEU A 105 -9.74 5.90 25.81
N SER A 106 -10.62 6.89 25.99
CA SER A 106 -11.42 7.04 27.22
C SER A 106 -10.57 7.09 28.50
N GLY A 107 -9.37 7.68 28.42
CA GLY A 107 -8.40 7.74 29.52
C GLY A 107 -7.52 6.51 29.68
N GLU A 108 -7.61 5.52 28.78
CA GLU A 108 -6.72 4.37 28.71
C GLU A 108 -5.75 4.49 27.53
N GLN A 109 -4.47 4.20 27.77
CA GLN A 109 -3.47 4.06 26.73
C GLN A 109 -3.57 2.70 26.04
N VAL A 110 -3.66 2.72 24.71
CA VAL A 110 -3.81 1.53 23.87
C VAL A 110 -2.75 1.49 22.78
N ASP A 111 -1.93 0.44 22.79
CA ASP A 111 -0.90 0.19 21.77
C ASP A 111 -1.51 0.08 20.36
N VAL A 112 -0.83 0.66 19.38
CA VAL A 112 -1.17 0.55 17.96
C VAL A 112 -0.25 -0.45 17.27
N ASP A 113 -0.84 -1.53 16.78
CA ASP A 113 -0.16 -2.51 15.94
C ASP A 113 -0.36 -2.20 14.44
N PRO A 114 0.69 -1.75 13.71
CA PRO A 114 0.61 -1.45 12.28
C PRO A 114 0.62 -2.71 11.40
N ASN A 115 0.99 -3.88 11.93
CA ASN A 115 1.24 -5.08 11.12
C ASN A 115 0.03 -5.58 10.31
N PRO A 116 -1.21 -5.61 10.85
CA PRO A 116 -2.37 -6.01 10.06
C PRO A 116 -2.57 -5.13 8.83
N PHE A 117 -2.41 -3.81 8.99
CA PHE A 117 -2.51 -2.86 7.88
C PHE A 117 -1.33 -3.02 6.91
N ALA A 118 -0.10 -3.14 7.40
CA ALA A 118 1.09 -3.34 6.57
C ALA A 118 0.96 -4.59 5.68
N ARG A 119 0.41 -5.67 6.23
CA ARG A 119 0.16 -6.91 5.49
C ARG A 119 -0.86 -6.69 4.38
N VAL A 120 -2.04 -6.15 4.70
CA VAL A 120 -3.10 -5.93 3.70
C VAL A 120 -2.66 -4.95 2.64
N LEU A 121 -1.95 -3.88 3.01
CA LEU A 121 -1.39 -2.91 2.07
C LEU A 121 -0.49 -3.58 1.04
N ARG A 122 0.47 -4.40 1.49
CA ARG A 122 1.35 -5.16 0.60
C ARG A 122 0.57 -6.13 -0.29
N GLU A 123 -0.33 -6.90 0.29
CA GLU A 123 -1.16 -7.86 -0.45
C GLU A 123 -1.96 -7.16 -1.56
N ARG A 124 -2.55 -5.99 -1.27
CA ARG A 124 -3.36 -5.26 -2.24
C ARG A 124 -2.55 -4.62 -3.36
N VAL A 125 -1.42 -3.99 -3.02
CA VAL A 125 -0.50 -3.41 -4.00
C VAL A 125 0.06 -4.47 -4.96
N GLU A 126 0.37 -5.68 -4.48
CA GLU A 126 0.80 -6.76 -5.36
C GLU A 126 -0.37 -7.41 -6.12
N SER A 127 -1.56 -7.49 -5.53
CA SER A 127 -2.71 -8.19 -6.16
C SER A 127 -3.19 -7.58 -7.48
N VAL A 128 -2.90 -6.29 -7.69
CA VAL A 128 -3.23 -5.61 -8.95
C VAL A 128 -2.20 -5.89 -10.04
N VAL A 129 -1.01 -6.39 -9.72
CA VAL A 129 0.03 -6.70 -10.70
C VAL A 129 -0.24 -8.07 -11.31
N VAL A 130 -0.52 -8.11 -12.62
CA VAL A 130 -0.80 -9.34 -13.37
C VAL A 130 0.49 -9.96 -13.89
N HIS A 131 1.35 -9.13 -14.48
CA HIS A 131 2.63 -9.56 -15.00
C HIS A 131 3.63 -8.41 -14.88
N ARG A 132 4.91 -8.74 -14.72
CA ARG A 132 5.98 -7.77 -14.52
C ARG A 132 7.25 -8.27 -15.19
N VAL A 133 7.91 -7.37 -15.90
CA VAL A 133 9.26 -7.57 -16.43
C VAL A 133 10.14 -6.42 -15.96
N SER A 134 11.44 -6.69 -15.87
CA SER A 134 12.44 -5.68 -15.57
C SER A 134 13.51 -5.70 -16.65
N GLY A 135 14.15 -4.55 -16.85
CA GLY A 135 15.27 -4.39 -17.76
C GLY A 135 16.14 -3.23 -17.32
N GLU A 136 17.31 -3.12 -17.93
CA GLU A 136 18.25 -2.03 -17.66
C GLU A 136 18.20 -1.04 -18.82
N LEU A 137 17.89 0.20 -18.50
CA LEU A 137 17.98 1.33 -19.42
C LEU A 137 19.40 1.94 -19.31
N PRO A 138 20.12 2.14 -20.42
CA PRO A 138 21.49 2.68 -20.41
C PRO A 138 21.67 3.97 -19.60
N GLY A 139 20.70 4.89 -19.63
CA GLY A 139 20.78 6.19 -18.97
C GLY A 139 20.14 6.26 -17.58
N VAL A 140 19.35 5.26 -17.20
CA VAL A 140 18.47 5.32 -16.00
C VAL A 140 18.76 4.18 -15.01
N GLY A 141 19.27 3.05 -15.48
CA GLY A 141 19.45 1.84 -14.70
C GLY A 141 18.23 0.93 -14.73
N VAL A 142 17.99 0.18 -13.65
CA VAL A 142 16.96 -0.85 -13.61
C VAL A 142 15.56 -0.24 -13.56
N VAL A 143 14.74 -0.59 -14.53
CA VAL A 143 13.31 -0.25 -14.59
C VAL A 143 12.46 -1.49 -14.57
N SER A 144 11.19 -1.30 -14.19
CA SER A 144 10.20 -2.36 -14.26
C SER A 144 8.97 -1.87 -15.01
N VAL A 145 8.47 -2.72 -15.90
CA VAL A 145 7.20 -2.53 -16.59
C VAL A 145 6.25 -3.61 -16.11
N SER A 146 5.03 -3.23 -15.81
CA SER A 146 3.99 -4.15 -15.33
C SER A 146 2.69 -3.99 -16.09
N VAL A 147 1.98 -5.09 -16.27
CA VAL A 147 0.55 -5.09 -16.58
C VAL A 147 -0.19 -5.18 -15.26
N ARG A 148 -1.14 -4.27 -15.05
CA ARG A 148 -1.90 -4.13 -13.82
C ARG A 148 -3.39 -4.19 -14.12
N ARG A 149 -4.16 -4.77 -13.20
CA ARG A 149 -5.62 -4.76 -13.25
C ARG A 149 -6.13 -3.46 -12.63
N GLY A 150 -6.86 -2.68 -13.43
CA GLY A 150 -7.52 -1.45 -13.01
C GLY A 150 -8.81 -1.71 -12.23
N ARG A 151 -9.58 -0.65 -12.00
CA ARG A 151 -10.75 -0.68 -11.09
C ARG A 151 -11.88 -1.55 -11.64
N ASP A 152 -12.10 -1.48 -12.95
CA ASP A 152 -13.19 -2.16 -13.66
C ASP A 152 -12.73 -3.49 -14.31
N GLY A 153 -11.50 -3.90 -14.02
CA GLY A 153 -10.89 -5.14 -14.51
C GLY A 153 -10.10 -4.99 -15.81
N GLU A 154 -10.02 -3.77 -16.35
CA GLU A 154 -9.18 -3.41 -17.48
C GLU A 154 -7.69 -3.68 -17.17
N LEU A 155 -6.91 -3.96 -18.22
CA LEU A 155 -5.47 -4.16 -18.08
C LEU A 155 -4.73 -2.89 -18.52
N LEU A 156 -3.90 -2.36 -17.62
CA LEU A 156 -3.12 -1.15 -17.80
C LEU A 156 -1.64 -1.49 -17.82
N THR A 157 -0.88 -0.95 -18.77
CA THR A 157 0.58 -1.01 -18.74
C THR A 157 1.12 0.15 -17.93
N ALA A 158 2.07 -0.11 -17.04
CA ALA A 158 2.64 0.89 -16.16
C ALA A 158 4.15 0.70 -16.02
N VAL A 159 4.89 1.82 -16.02
CA VAL A 159 6.35 1.87 -15.85
C VAL A 159 6.65 2.41 -14.45
N SER A 160 7.42 1.66 -13.68
CA SER A 160 7.80 2.04 -12.32
C SER A 160 9.05 2.92 -12.31
N GLY A 161 8.97 4.07 -11.63
CA GLY A 161 10.14 4.85 -11.21
C GLY A 161 10.84 5.67 -12.29
N VAL A 162 10.19 5.93 -13.43
CA VAL A 162 10.77 6.68 -14.55
C VAL A 162 9.76 7.65 -15.16
N ARG A 163 10.23 8.82 -15.59
CA ARG A 163 9.46 9.79 -16.38
C ARG A 163 9.78 9.60 -17.86
N ALA A 164 8.80 9.21 -18.66
CA ALA A 164 8.99 8.95 -20.10
C ALA A 164 9.55 10.16 -20.87
N GLU A 165 9.22 11.38 -20.43
CA GLU A 165 9.65 12.65 -21.01
C GLU A 165 11.15 12.87 -20.82
N SER A 166 11.72 12.31 -19.75
CA SER A 166 13.14 12.44 -19.41
C SER A 166 14.05 11.44 -20.11
N LEU A 167 13.49 10.47 -20.84
CA LEU A 167 14.24 9.39 -21.47
C LEU A 167 14.97 9.84 -22.74
N SER A 168 16.17 9.30 -22.95
CA SER A 168 16.85 9.40 -24.24
C SER A 168 16.15 8.52 -25.29
N GLU A 169 16.43 8.73 -26.58
CA GLU A 169 15.90 7.86 -27.64
C GLU A 169 16.32 6.39 -27.45
N ALA A 170 17.56 6.16 -27.01
CA ALA A 170 18.06 4.82 -26.72
C ALA A 170 17.29 4.16 -25.57
N ASP A 171 17.00 4.92 -24.50
CA ASP A 171 16.22 4.41 -23.37
C ASP A 171 14.75 4.14 -23.78
N ARG A 172 14.15 5.01 -24.60
CA ARG A 172 12.77 4.80 -25.09
C ARG A 172 12.64 3.50 -25.88
N LYS A 173 13.59 3.22 -26.77
CA LYS A 173 13.58 1.97 -27.55
C LYS A 173 13.63 0.72 -26.67
N VAL A 174 14.48 0.72 -25.63
CA VAL A 174 14.55 -0.40 -24.68
C VAL A 174 13.26 -0.50 -23.87
N LEU A 175 12.66 0.63 -23.47
CA LEU A 175 11.40 0.66 -22.75
C LEU A 175 10.24 0.10 -23.60
N GLU A 176 10.13 0.50 -24.86
CA GLU A 176 9.14 -0.02 -25.82
C GLU A 176 9.26 -1.54 -25.97
N GLU A 177 10.49 -2.07 -26.02
CA GLU A 177 10.71 -3.52 -26.04
C GLU A 177 10.24 -4.22 -24.75
N LEU A 178 10.43 -3.60 -23.58
CA LEU A 178 9.92 -4.11 -22.31
C LEU A 178 8.39 -4.05 -22.25
N GLU A 179 7.78 -2.98 -22.75
CA GLU A 179 6.32 -2.83 -22.84
C GLU A 179 5.69 -3.88 -23.75
N ARG A 180 6.28 -4.11 -24.93
CA ARG A 180 5.86 -5.19 -25.82
C ARG A 180 5.94 -6.55 -25.13
N ARG A 181 7.07 -6.86 -24.50
CA ARG A 181 7.28 -8.14 -23.79
C ARG A 181 6.27 -8.35 -22.66
N VAL A 182 5.95 -7.32 -21.87
CA VAL A 182 4.99 -7.46 -20.77
C VAL A 182 3.57 -7.69 -21.28
N ARG A 183 3.20 -7.05 -22.40
CA ARG A 183 1.88 -7.18 -23.04
C ARG A 183 1.71 -8.55 -23.70
N ASP A 184 2.74 -9.02 -24.39
CA ASP A 184 2.77 -10.37 -24.98
C ASP A 184 2.60 -11.45 -23.89
N GLY A 185 3.23 -11.25 -22.71
CA GLY A 185 3.13 -12.16 -21.57
C GLY A 185 1.72 -12.35 -20.99
N VAL A 186 0.76 -11.49 -21.35
CA VAL A 186 -0.65 -11.56 -20.95
C VAL A 186 -1.62 -11.61 -22.14
N GLY A 187 -1.12 -11.72 -23.38
CA GLY A 187 -1.93 -11.77 -24.60
C GLY A 187 -2.60 -10.44 -24.98
N LEU A 188 -2.04 -9.30 -24.57
CA LEU A 188 -2.52 -7.99 -25.02
C LEU A 188 -1.96 -7.64 -26.41
N PRO A 189 -2.71 -6.91 -27.27
CA PRO A 189 -2.22 -6.50 -28.58
C PRO A 189 -0.96 -5.63 -28.47
N THR A 190 -0.04 -5.77 -29.41
CA THR A 190 1.19 -4.98 -29.53
C THR A 190 1.20 -4.31 -30.90
N GLU A 191 0.43 -3.23 -31.04
CA GLU A 191 0.42 -2.37 -32.24
C GLU A 191 1.50 -1.30 -32.16
#